data_AF-A0A451ETX2-F1
#
_entry.id   AF-A0A451ETX2-F1
#
_cell.length_a   1.000
_cell.length_b   1.000
_cell.length_c   1.000
_cell.angle_alpha   90.00
_cell.angle_beta   90.00
_cell.angle_gamma   90.00
#
_symmetry.space_group_name_H-M   'P 1'
#
loop_
_entity.id
_entity.type
_entity.pdbx_description
1 polymer ?
#
loop_
_entity_poly.entity_id
_entity_poly.type
_entity_poly.pdbx_seq_one_letter_code
_entity_poly.pdbx_strand_id
1 'polypeptide(L)'
;AFIGNNIVVAQIVWEGLWMNCVVQSTGQMQCKVYDSMLALPQDLQAARALIVIAIVVAILGVMLSIIGGKCTNCVEDESAKAKIMIVSGIVFIVAGILTLIPVSW
;
A
#
# COMPACT_ATOMS: atom_id res chain seq x y z
N ALA A 1 16.44 20.80 3.34
CA ALA A 1 17.48 21.07 4.34
C ALA A 1 16.84 20.97 5.71
N PHE A 2 17.38 20.15 6.63
CA PHE A 2 16.96 20.16 8.03
C PHE A 2 17.67 21.33 8.72
N ILE A 3 16.91 22.33 9.17
CA ILE A 3 17.41 23.35 10.09
C ILE A 3 17.45 22.71 11.47
N GLY A 4 18.62 22.77 12.10
CA GLY A 4 19.06 21.89 13.18
C GLY A 4 18.10 21.66 14.34
N ASN A 5 18.27 20.49 14.97
CA ASN A 5 17.60 20.09 16.20
C ASN A 5 17.97 21.02 17.37
N ASN A 6 17.18 22.06 17.61
CA ASN A 6 17.13 22.69 18.91
C ASN A 6 16.30 21.81 19.84
N ILE A 7 16.99 21.16 20.75
CA ILE A 7 16.52 20.20 21.76
C ILE A 7 15.54 20.82 22.79
N VAL A 8 15.21 22.11 22.67
CA VAL A 8 14.33 22.87 23.57
C VAL A 8 12.92 23.09 22.98
N VAL A 9 12.67 22.68 21.73
CA VAL A 9 11.36 22.82 21.07
C VAL A 9 10.73 21.45 20.90
N ALA A 10 9.57 21.22 21.51
CA ALA A 10 8.82 19.98 21.32
C ALA A 10 8.43 19.83 19.84
N GLN A 11 8.81 18.71 19.23
CA GLN A 11 8.50 18.38 17.84
C GLN A 11 7.60 17.14 17.80
N ILE A 12 6.54 17.19 17.00
CA ILE A 12 5.65 16.06 16.77
C ILE A 12 6.03 15.44 15.44
N VAL A 13 6.43 14.17 15.45
CA VAL A 13 6.82 13.43 14.24
C VAL A 13 5.68 12.52 13.83
N TRP A 14 5.25 12.65 12.58
CA TRP A 14 4.31 11.76 11.92
C TRP A 14 5.09 10.89 10.94
N GLU A 15 5.13 9.59 11.21
CA GLU A 15 5.80 8.63 10.35
C GLU A 15 4.78 7.99 9.41
N GLY A 16 4.89 8.30 8.12
CA GLY A 16 4.16 7.61 7.07
C GLY A 16 5.01 6.50 6.45
N LEU A 17 4.39 5.67 5.62
CA LEU A 17 5.08 4.60 4.92
C LEU A 17 6.15 5.13 3.95
N TRP A 18 5.92 6.28 3.29
CA TRP A 18 6.80 6.83 2.22
C TRP A 18 7.39 8.20 2.53
N MET A 19 6.86 8.90 3.55
CA MET A 19 7.30 10.23 3.97
C MET A 19 7.17 10.37 5.48
N ASN A 20 7.99 11.22 6.09
CA ASN A 20 7.78 11.67 7.46
C ASN A 20 7.46 13.16 7.47
N CYS A 21 6.57 13.57 8.36
CA CYS A 21 6.21 14.97 8.55
C CYS A 21 6.52 15.36 10.00
N VAL A 22 7.25 16.44 10.18
CA VAL A 22 7.59 16.97 11.50
C VAL A 22 6.90 18.31 11.68
N VAL A 23 6.19 18.47 12.80
CA VAL A 23 5.59 19.73 13.23
C VAL A 23 6.39 20.30 14.38
N GLN A 24 6.99 21.47 14.18
CA GLN A 24 7.67 22.22 15.25
C GLN A 24 6.70 23.17 15.96
N SER A 25 6.97 23.51 17.23
CA SER A 25 6.12 24.44 18.01
C SER A 25 6.02 25.85 17.41
N THR A 26 6.84 26.17 16.40
CA THR A 26 6.75 27.39 15.58
C THR A 26 5.59 27.35 14.56
N GLY A 27 4.81 26.27 14.50
CA GLY A 27 3.69 26.08 13.58
C GLY A 27 4.08 25.71 12.16
N GLN A 28 5.38 25.52 11.89
CA GLN A 28 5.89 25.09 10.59
C GLN A 28 5.78 23.56 10.49
N MET A 29 5.08 23.08 9.45
CA MET A 29 5.09 21.68 9.05
C MET A 29 6.14 21.45 7.96
N GLN A 30 7.01 20.46 8.15
CA GLN A 30 8.04 20.07 7.20
C GLN A 30 7.85 18.59 6.88
N CYS A 31 7.42 18.27 5.66
CA CYS A 31 7.33 16.89 5.19
C CYS A 31 8.55 16.57 4.32
N LYS A 32 9.19 15.43 4.59
CA LYS A 32 10.34 14.95 3.82
C LYS A 32 10.08 13.51 3.37
N VAL A 33 10.36 13.24 2.11
CA VAL A 33 10.37 11.87 1.57
C VAL A 33 11.62 11.16 2.09
N TYR A 34 11.51 9.88 2.43
CA TYR A 34 12.69 9.11 2.83
C TYR A 34 13.66 8.97 1.64
N ASP A 35 14.78 9.72 1.67
CA ASP A 35 15.78 9.79 0.59
C ASP A 35 16.56 8.47 0.39
N SER A 36 16.51 7.52 1.33
CA SER A 36 17.27 6.27 1.24
C SER A 36 16.54 5.10 1.87
N MET A 37 16.30 4.06 1.07
CA MET A 37 15.74 2.76 1.49
C MET A 37 16.67 2.00 2.45
N LEU A 38 17.96 2.35 2.49
CA LEU A 38 19.02 1.56 3.15
C LEU A 38 19.19 1.85 4.66
N ALA A 39 18.54 2.88 5.19
CA ALA A 39 18.60 3.24 6.61
C ALA A 39 17.25 3.16 7.33
N LEU A 40 16.23 2.62 6.65
CA LEU A 40 14.89 2.44 7.20
C LEU A 40 14.82 1.09 7.92
N PRO A 41 14.17 0.98 9.10
CA PRO A 41 14.00 -0.29 9.80
C PRO A 41 13.43 -1.37 8.87
N GLN A 42 13.95 -2.58 8.98
CA GLN A 42 13.67 -3.72 8.10
C GLN A 42 12.17 -4.03 8.02
N ASP A 43 11.44 -3.77 9.11
CA ASP A 43 9.99 -3.91 9.24
C ASP A 43 9.22 -2.99 8.28
N LEU A 44 9.67 -1.74 8.12
CA LEU A 44 9.04 -0.74 7.26
C LEU A 44 9.33 -1.02 5.78
N GLN A 45 10.50 -1.60 5.48
CA GLN A 45 10.83 -2.08 4.13
C GLN A 45 9.99 -3.29 3.74
N ALA A 46 9.81 -4.25 4.66
CA ALA A 46 8.93 -5.39 4.46
C ALA A 46 7.47 -4.95 4.25
N ALA A 47 6.98 -4.01 5.06
CA ALA A 47 5.65 -3.44 4.90
C ALA A 47 5.45 -2.76 3.53
N ARG A 48 6.44 -1.99 3.04
CA ARG A 48 6.40 -1.41 1.69
C ARG A 48 6.28 -2.49 0.61
N ALA A 49 7.10 -3.53 0.67
CA ALA A 49 7.08 -4.60 -0.30
C ALA A 49 5.73 -5.33 -0.30
N LEU A 50 5.20 -5.66 0.88
CA LEU A 50 3.91 -6.31 1.04
C LEU A 50 2.76 -5.46 0.47
N ILE A 51 2.73 -4.16 0.77
CA ILE A 51 1.72 -3.23 0.25
C ILE A 51 1.80 -3.12 -1.27
N VAL A 52 3.01 -3.00 -1.84
CA VAL A 52 3.19 -2.92 -3.30
C VAL A 52 2.71 -4.21 -3.98
N ILE A 53 3.08 -5.37 -3.44
CA ILE A 53 2.62 -6.67 -3.96
C ILE A 53 1.10 -6.76 -3.85
N ALA A 54 0.51 -6.38 -2.72
CA ALA A 54 -0.94 -6.41 -2.52
C ALA A 54 -1.68 -5.53 -3.53
N ILE A 55 -1.15 -4.34 -3.85
CA ILE A 55 -1.71 -3.45 -4.88
C ILE A 55 -1.67 -4.11 -6.26
N VAL A 56 -0.54 -4.71 -6.64
CA VAL A 56 -0.41 -5.41 -7.93
C VAL A 56 -1.40 -6.59 -8.02
N VAL A 57 -1.50 -7.38 -6.96
CA VAL A 57 -2.43 -8.52 -6.89
C VAL A 57 -3.89 -8.03 -6.98
N ALA A 58 -4.23 -6.93 -6.30
CA ALA A 58 -5.57 -6.33 -6.39
C ALA A 58 -5.90 -5.84 -7.80
N ILE A 59 -4.95 -5.19 -8.50
CA ILE A 59 -5.13 -4.76 -9.89
C ILE A 59 -5.38 -5.95 -10.81
N LEU A 60 -4.63 -7.04 -10.65
CA LEU A 60 -4.87 -8.29 -11.38
C LEU A 60 -6.25 -8.88 -11.05
N GLY A 61 -6.67 -8.83 -9.78
CA GLY A 61 -8.01 -9.21 -9.35
C GLY A 61 -9.11 -8.42 -10.05
N VAL A 62 -8.94 -7.10 -10.18
CA VAL A 62 -9.87 -6.19 -10.90
C VAL A 62 -9.93 -6.55 -12.39
N MET A 63 -8.78 -6.75 -13.04
CA MET A 63 -8.72 -7.17 -14.44
C MET A 63 -9.49 -8.48 -14.67
N LEU A 64 -9.29 -9.48 -13.81
CA LEU A 64 -10.01 -10.75 -13.87
C LEU A 64 -11.51 -10.59 -13.64
N SER A 65 -11.92 -9.72 -12.72
CA SER A 65 -13.34 -9.38 -12.50
C SER A 65 -13.98 -8.74 -13.74
N ILE A 66 -13.27 -7.86 -14.43
CA ILE A 66 -13.75 -7.22 -15.68
C ILE A 66 -13.95 -8.26 -16.78
N ILE A 67 -13.00 -9.21 -16.93
CA ILE A 67 -13.07 -10.29 -17.92
C ILE A 67 -14.20 -11.28 -17.60
N GLY A 68 -14.40 -11.60 -16.32
CA GLY A 68 -15.47 -12.49 -15.84
C GLY A 68 -16.87 -11.88 -15.86
N GLY A 69 -16.98 -10.56 -16.05
CA GLY A 69 -18.24 -9.84 -16.08
C GLY A 69 -19.17 -10.27 -17.22
N LYS A 70 -20.48 -10.27 -16.95
CA LYS A 70 -21.50 -10.56 -17.99
C LYS A 70 -21.46 -9.57 -19.16
N CYS A 71 -21.02 -8.33 -18.92
CA CYS A 71 -20.90 -7.29 -19.94
C CYS A 71 -19.68 -7.43 -20.87
N THR A 72 -18.72 -8.30 -20.54
CA THR A 72 -17.50 -8.51 -21.34
C THR A 72 -17.63 -9.82 -22.12
N ASN A 73 -17.73 -9.74 -23.45
CA ASN A 73 -17.80 -10.92 -24.33
C ASN A 73 -16.40 -11.42 -24.74
N CYS A 74 -15.43 -11.46 -23.80
CA CYS A 74 -14.10 -12.01 -24.06
C CYS A 74 -14.06 -13.55 -23.92
N VAL A 75 -15.06 -14.14 -23.28
CA VAL A 75 -15.21 -15.57 -23.05
C VAL A 75 -16.67 -15.92 -23.33
N GLU A 76 -16.96 -16.75 -24.33
CA GLU A 76 -18.34 -17.19 -24.64
C GLU A 76 -18.83 -18.29 -23.70
N ASP A 77 -17.90 -19.03 -23.05
CA ASP A 77 -18.24 -20.13 -22.16
C ASP A 77 -18.64 -19.63 -20.75
N GLU A 78 -19.91 -19.87 -20.39
CA GLU A 78 -20.48 -19.43 -19.11
C GLU A 78 -19.82 -20.12 -17.90
N SER A 79 -19.37 -21.36 -18.06
CA SER A 79 -18.69 -22.11 -16.99
C SER A 79 -17.28 -21.56 -16.73
N ALA A 80 -16.58 -21.13 -17.78
CA ALA A 80 -15.30 -20.45 -17.66
C ALA A 80 -15.45 -19.07 -16.99
N LYS A 81 -16.50 -18.30 -17.31
CA LYS A 81 -16.78 -17.03 -16.61
C LYS A 81 -17.01 -17.22 -15.11
N ALA A 82 -17.78 -18.24 -14.73
CA ALA A 82 -18.02 -18.55 -13.31
C ALA A 82 -16.72 -18.90 -12.58
N LYS A 83 -15.83 -19.70 -13.19
CA LYS A 83 -14.52 -20.02 -12.62
C LYS A 83 -13.62 -18.79 -12.48
N ILE A 84 -13.58 -17.93 -13.50
CA ILE A 84 -12.80 -16.68 -13.46
C ILE A 84 -13.30 -15.76 -12.34
N MET A 85 -14.62 -15.65 -12.15
CA MET A 85 -15.20 -14.86 -11.07
C MET A 85 -14.81 -15.39 -9.68
N ILE A 86 -14.83 -16.71 -9.50
CA ILE A 86 -14.40 -17.36 -8.23
C ILE A 86 -12.91 -17.11 -7.98
N VAL A 87 -12.07 -17.28 -9.00
CA VAL A 87 -10.62 -17.02 -8.91
C VAL A 87 -10.35 -15.56 -8.57
N SER A 88 -11.05 -14.61 -9.20
CA SER A 88 -10.94 -13.17 -8.90
C SER A 88 -11.28 -12.89 -7.42
N GLY A 89 -12.34 -13.50 -6.90
CA GLY A 89 -12.70 -13.40 -5.47
C GLY A 89 -11.59 -13.91 -4.53
N ILE A 90 -10.99 -15.07 -4.83
CA ILE A 90 -9.87 -15.61 -4.04
C ILE A 90 -8.66 -14.66 -4.10
N VAL A 91 -8.34 -14.12 -5.28
CA VAL A 91 -7.24 -13.15 -5.47
C VAL A 91 -7.47 -11.89 -4.63
N PHE A 92 -8.70 -11.39 -4.55
CA PHE A 92 -9.03 -10.25 -3.68
C PHE A 92 -8.91 -10.57 -2.20
N ILE A 93 -9.32 -11.75 -1.76
CA ILE A 93 -9.15 -12.19 -0.36
C ILE A 93 -7.66 -12.23 -0.02
N VAL A 94 -6.83 -12.80 -0.89
CA VAL A 94 -5.37 -12.85 -0.71
C VAL A 94 -4.77 -11.43 -0.66
N ALA A 95 -5.18 -10.53 -1.57
CA ALA A 95 -4.74 -9.14 -1.55
C ALA A 95 -5.12 -8.43 -0.23
N GLY A 96 -6.34 -8.67 0.29
CA GLY A 96 -6.79 -8.13 1.56
C GLY A 96 -6.01 -8.65 2.77
N ILE A 97 -5.62 -9.94 2.76
CA ILE A 97 -4.76 -10.50 3.81
C ILE A 97 -3.36 -9.88 3.74
N LEU A 98 -2.81 -9.71 2.54
CA LEU A 98 -1.50 -9.09 2.32
C LEU A 98 -1.44 -7.62 2.77
N THR A 99 -2.54 -6.87 2.72
CA THR A 99 -2.60 -5.50 3.26
C THR A 99 -2.85 -5.46 4.77
N LEU A 100 -3.58 -6.44 5.32
CA LEU A 100 -3.86 -6.53 6.76
C LEU A 100 -2.58 -6.79 7.56
N ILE A 101 -1.72 -7.71 7.10
CA ILE A 101 -0.47 -8.07 7.79
C ILE A 101 0.36 -6.83 8.19
N PRO A 102 0.80 -5.94 7.27
CA PRO A 102 1.61 -4.78 7.61
C PRO A 102 0.87 -3.67 8.38
N VAL A 103 -0.47 -3.70 8.41
CA VAL A 103 -1.29 -2.73 9.18
C VAL A 103 -1.53 -3.22 10.61
N SER A 104 -1.60 -4.54 10.81
CA SER A 104 -1.83 -5.17 12.11
C SER A 104 -0.57 -5.41 12.94
N TRP A 105 0.61 -5.22 12.34
CA TRP A 105 1.90 -5.45 12.96
C TRP A 105 2.49 -4.18 13.57
#